data_AF-A0A5R2NB68-F1
#
_entry.id   AF-A0A5R2NB68-F1
#
_cell.length_a   1.000
_cell.length_b   1.000
_cell.length_c   1.000
_cell.angle_alpha   90.00
_cell.angle_beta   90.00
_cell.angle_gamma   90.00
#
_symmetry.space_group_name_H-M   'P 1'
#
loop_
_entity.id
_entity.type
_entity.pdbx_description
1 polymer ?
#
loop_
_entity_poly.entity_id
_entity_poly.type
_entity_poly.pdbx_seq_one_letter_code
_entity_poly.pdbx_strand_id
1 'polypeptide(L)'
;IEPADVLGRFRFDFLNQVLKGNRSAAGHLEDLQAHRPFRDFVYELKGGRPDCRWVLTSGFPRFDGDGKFAGYRGMGRNVTALASAFEGMEPPVGSEPVRHLADLERTMDAMHMGVVLLDARLDTLIVNKAYRDLSRIPDGAVTVGAPFSLLMELNRRNGIYGDIDEKQWQRYLATRVEEIRAGTVAPREFAHADGRTMMFSVTALSGGKRLLTYYEVTEVKRRDAEIENANAKIAETFANLRTMVDQMPIGVLVLDADMRAEVINRAFYDFWQIDARRAETGCSFRELMDASRDIDPYGSDDATWQRHVAEREAEIRAGIAGSRQFPRNDGRTLISSMAPLAGGKRFISYVDVTDMKDR
;
A
#
# COMPACT_ATOMS: atom_id res chain seq x y z
N ILE A 1 -9.72 -12.36 22.99
CA ILE A 1 -10.90 -12.97 22.35
C ILE A 1 -10.35 -14.05 21.44
N GLU A 2 -10.86 -15.29 21.53
CA GLU A 2 -10.43 -16.35 20.63
C GLU A 2 -10.95 -16.06 19.21
N PRO A 3 -10.18 -16.34 18.14
CA PRO A 3 -10.60 -16.03 16.77
C PRO A 3 -11.97 -16.61 16.37
N ALA A 4 -12.32 -17.78 16.91
CA ALA A 4 -13.60 -18.45 16.64
C ALA A 4 -14.82 -17.66 17.13
N ASP A 5 -14.68 -16.78 18.13
CA ASP A 5 -15.79 -16.04 18.75
C ASP A 5 -16.15 -14.74 17.99
N VAL A 6 -15.28 -14.30 17.07
CA VAL A 6 -15.38 -13.02 16.35
C VAL A 6 -15.63 -13.20 14.85
N LEU A 7 -15.22 -14.33 14.27
CA LEU A 7 -15.43 -14.62 12.85
C LEU A 7 -16.92 -14.78 12.53
N GLY A 8 -17.42 -14.04 11.54
CA GLY A 8 -18.82 -14.08 11.10
C GLY A 8 -19.79 -13.20 11.88
N ARG A 9 -19.33 -12.43 12.88
CA ARG A 9 -20.15 -11.51 13.68
C ARG A 9 -19.86 -10.05 13.34
N PHE A 10 -20.81 -9.17 13.65
CA PHE A 10 -20.66 -7.76 13.34
C PHE A 10 -19.74 -7.09 14.35
N ARG A 11 -18.77 -6.29 13.88
CA ARG A 11 -17.74 -5.64 14.72
C ARG A 11 -18.32 -4.82 15.88
N PHE A 12 -19.49 -4.20 15.70
CA PHE A 12 -20.14 -3.41 16.76
C PHE A 12 -20.72 -4.26 17.90
N ASP A 13 -20.91 -5.57 17.70
CA ASP A 13 -21.38 -6.48 18.77
C ASP A 13 -20.33 -6.62 19.90
N PHE A 14 -19.07 -6.29 19.60
CA PHE A 14 -17.92 -6.34 20.50
C PHE A 14 -17.50 -4.97 21.00
N LEU A 15 -18.28 -3.92 20.71
CA LEU A 15 -18.03 -2.57 21.17
C LEU A 15 -18.84 -2.33 22.45
N ASN A 16 -18.16 -2.03 23.56
CA ASN A 16 -18.83 -1.74 24.83
C ASN A 16 -19.01 -0.23 25.04
N GLN A 17 -17.92 0.52 24.86
CA GLN A 17 -17.88 1.96 25.00
C GLN A 17 -16.96 2.56 23.94
N VAL A 18 -17.20 3.81 23.55
CA VAL A 18 -16.25 4.60 22.75
C VAL A 18 -15.67 5.67 23.66
N LEU A 19 -14.35 5.82 23.67
CA LEU A 19 -13.70 6.96 24.33
C LEU A 19 -14.19 8.22 23.62
N LYS A 20 -14.75 9.19 24.35
CA LYS A 20 -15.27 10.45 23.78
C LYS A 20 -14.13 11.27 23.17
N GLY A 21 -13.76 10.93 21.94
CA GLY A 21 -12.88 11.67 21.04
C GLY A 21 -13.66 12.26 19.86
N ASN A 22 -12.95 12.77 18.86
CA ASN A 22 -13.49 13.51 17.72
C ASN A 22 -14.49 12.76 16.81
N ARG A 23 -14.78 11.48 17.03
CA ARG A 23 -15.78 10.71 16.24
C ARG A 23 -16.69 9.91 17.14
N SER A 24 -18.00 10.03 16.92
CA SER A 24 -19.02 9.21 17.57
C SER A 24 -19.05 7.80 16.96
N ALA A 25 -19.59 6.83 17.69
CA ALA A 25 -19.86 5.49 17.15
C ALA A 25 -20.71 5.54 15.86
N ALA A 26 -21.61 6.51 15.76
CA ALA A 26 -22.46 6.74 14.59
C ALA A 26 -21.65 7.19 13.36
N GLY A 27 -20.72 8.14 13.51
CA GLY A 27 -19.87 8.58 12.39
C GLY A 27 -18.93 7.48 11.90
N HIS A 28 -18.45 6.62 12.80
CA HIS A 28 -17.67 5.46 12.40
C HIS A 28 -18.51 4.41 11.67
N LEU A 29 -19.76 4.18 12.09
CA LEU A 29 -20.69 3.29 11.40
C LEU A 29 -21.00 3.78 9.97
N GLU A 30 -21.17 5.09 9.80
CA GLU A 30 -21.39 5.70 8.49
C GLU A 30 -20.20 5.48 7.54
N ASP A 31 -18.96 5.65 8.04
CA ASP A 31 -17.76 5.37 7.24
C ASP A 31 -17.68 3.90 6.80
N LEU A 32 -18.09 2.98 7.67
CA LEU A 32 -18.11 1.55 7.34
C LEU A 32 -19.20 1.21 6.31
N GLN A 33 -20.38 1.81 6.41
CA GLN A 33 -21.48 1.64 5.45
C GLN A 33 -21.14 2.24 4.07
N ALA A 34 -20.39 3.35 4.05
CA ALA A 34 -19.96 4.02 2.83
C ALA A 34 -18.63 3.49 2.27
N HIS A 35 -18.07 2.41 2.85
CA HIS A 35 -16.76 1.85 2.48
C HIS A 35 -15.62 2.88 2.46
N ARG A 36 -15.64 3.86 3.37
CA ARG A 36 -14.62 4.91 3.49
C ARG A 36 -13.48 4.49 4.41
N PRO A 37 -12.25 4.96 4.17
CA PRO A 37 -11.15 4.77 5.12
C PRO A 37 -11.44 5.50 6.43
N PHE A 38 -11.05 4.90 7.55
CA PHE A 38 -11.17 5.49 8.88
C PHE A 38 -9.86 5.35 9.64
N ARG A 39 -9.58 6.27 10.57
CA ARG A 39 -8.34 6.31 11.34
C ARG A 39 -8.61 6.61 12.81
N ASP A 40 -7.75 6.05 13.65
CA ASP A 40 -7.62 6.33 15.07
C ASP A 40 -8.94 6.17 15.85
N PHE A 41 -9.76 5.18 15.46
CA PHE A 41 -11.01 4.87 16.15
C PHE A 41 -10.72 4.07 17.42
N VAL A 42 -10.91 4.71 18.58
CA VAL A 42 -10.66 4.12 19.90
C VAL A 42 -11.95 3.64 20.53
N TYR A 43 -11.99 2.36 20.89
CA TYR A 43 -13.15 1.77 21.55
C TYR A 43 -12.74 0.76 22.62
N GLU A 44 -13.63 0.56 23.57
CA GLU A 44 -13.56 -0.49 24.57
C GLU A 44 -14.08 -1.79 23.98
N LEU A 45 -13.25 -2.82 24.07
CA LEU A 45 -13.57 -4.17 23.62
C LEU A 45 -14.42 -4.89 24.68
N LYS A 46 -15.64 -5.28 24.31
CA LYS A 46 -16.56 -6.03 25.17
C LYS A 46 -15.96 -7.40 25.53
N GLY A 47 -15.78 -7.66 26.82
CA GLY A 47 -15.07 -8.86 27.29
C GLY A 47 -13.56 -8.86 27.02
N GLY A 48 -12.99 -7.68 26.72
CA GLY A 48 -11.54 -7.50 26.64
C GLY A 48 -10.87 -7.85 27.97
N ARG A 49 -9.68 -8.45 27.91
CA ARG A 49 -8.89 -8.72 29.11
C ARG A 49 -8.44 -7.39 29.73
N PRO A 50 -8.16 -7.31 31.05
CA PRO A 50 -7.77 -6.06 31.71
C PRO A 50 -6.55 -5.37 31.10
N ASP A 51 -5.65 -6.13 30.47
CA ASP A 51 -4.46 -5.66 29.77
C ASP A 51 -4.73 -5.25 28.30
N CYS A 52 -5.90 -5.58 27.75
CA CYS A 52 -6.31 -5.28 26.37
C CYS A 52 -7.82 -4.95 26.30
N ARG A 53 -8.22 -3.97 27.10
CA ARG A 53 -9.58 -3.45 27.23
C ARG A 53 -9.87 -2.36 26.20
N TRP A 54 -8.91 -1.48 25.92
CA TRP A 54 -9.06 -0.37 24.97
C TRP A 54 -8.21 -0.58 23.72
N VAL A 55 -8.81 -0.40 22.55
CA VAL A 55 -8.17 -0.65 21.26
C VAL A 55 -8.37 0.54 20.33
N LEU A 56 -7.27 1.02 19.75
CA LEU A 56 -7.26 1.99 18.66
C LEU A 56 -7.18 1.24 17.33
N THR A 57 -8.06 1.54 16.40
CA THR A 57 -8.08 0.88 15.09
C THR A 57 -8.14 1.88 13.94
N SER A 58 -7.36 1.59 12.90
CA SER A 58 -7.37 2.31 11.62
C SER A 58 -7.55 1.30 10.49
N GLY A 59 -8.33 1.63 9.47
CA GLY A 59 -8.67 0.71 8.39
C GLY A 59 -8.86 1.39 7.04
N PHE A 60 -8.38 0.73 5.98
CA PHE A 60 -8.58 1.09 4.59
C PHE A 60 -9.44 0.04 3.88
N PRO A 61 -10.42 0.44 3.06
CA PRO A 61 -11.24 -0.48 2.31
C PRO A 61 -10.40 -1.24 1.27
N ARG A 62 -10.70 -2.51 1.07
CA ARG A 62 -10.13 -3.36 0.02
C ARG A 62 -11.27 -3.82 -0.88
N PHE A 63 -10.98 -3.83 -2.16
CA PHE A 63 -11.87 -4.32 -3.21
C PHE A 63 -11.18 -5.47 -3.92
N ASP A 64 -11.96 -6.45 -4.40
CA ASP A 64 -11.45 -7.54 -5.22
C ASP A 64 -11.23 -7.11 -6.68
N GLY A 65 -10.84 -8.05 -7.55
CA GLY A 65 -10.57 -7.78 -8.97
C GLY A 65 -11.77 -7.28 -9.77
N ASP A 66 -13.00 -7.51 -9.26
CA ASP A 66 -14.25 -7.08 -9.89
C ASP A 66 -14.78 -5.77 -9.29
N GLY A 67 -14.00 -5.12 -8.42
CA GLY A 67 -14.37 -3.86 -7.75
C GLY A 67 -15.39 -4.03 -6.62
N LYS A 68 -15.68 -5.26 -6.20
CA LYS A 68 -16.59 -5.52 -5.08
C LYS A 68 -15.85 -5.39 -3.75
N PHE A 69 -16.53 -4.83 -2.75
CA PHE A 69 -15.94 -4.63 -1.43
C PHE A 69 -15.60 -5.96 -0.76
N ALA A 70 -14.31 -6.18 -0.50
CA ALA A 70 -13.75 -7.41 0.08
C ALA A 70 -13.43 -7.28 1.58
N GLY A 71 -13.59 -6.09 2.17
CA GLY A 71 -13.41 -5.84 3.59
C GLY A 71 -12.45 -4.68 3.90
N TYR A 72 -12.07 -4.54 5.17
CA TYR A 72 -11.10 -3.55 5.61
C TYR A 72 -9.76 -4.21 5.95
N ARG A 73 -8.66 -3.61 5.50
CA ARG A 73 -7.31 -3.95 5.97
C ARG A 73 -6.81 -2.82 6.86
N GLY A 74 -6.32 -3.17 8.04
CA GLY A 74 -6.03 -2.18 9.06
C GLY A 74 -5.05 -2.68 10.12
N MET A 75 -4.70 -1.78 11.02
CA MET A 75 -3.94 -2.10 12.22
C MET A 75 -4.78 -1.78 13.45
N GLY A 76 -4.77 -2.70 14.41
CA GLY A 76 -5.28 -2.49 15.76
C GLY A 76 -4.12 -2.33 16.72
N ARG A 77 -4.19 -1.33 17.59
CA ARG A 77 -3.22 -1.10 18.67
C ARG A 77 -3.95 -1.20 20.00
N ASN A 78 -3.38 -1.97 20.92
CA ASN A 78 -3.81 -1.97 22.30
C ASN A 78 -3.40 -0.63 22.94
N VAL A 79 -4.38 0.15 23.36
CA VAL A 79 -4.19 1.45 24.02
C VAL A 79 -4.71 1.43 25.46
N THR A 80 -4.86 0.24 26.05
CA THR A 80 -5.37 0.07 27.42
C THR A 80 -4.51 0.78 28.45
N ALA A 81 -3.19 0.63 28.36
CA ALA A 81 -2.27 1.35 29.25
C ALA A 81 -2.39 2.88 29.10
N LEU A 82 -2.63 3.36 27.89
CA LEU A 82 -2.81 4.78 27.58
C LEU A 82 -4.15 5.29 28.14
N ALA A 83 -5.24 4.54 27.94
CA ALA A 83 -6.56 4.88 28.45
C ALA A 83 -6.63 4.87 29.98
N SER A 84 -6.05 3.85 30.64
CA SER A 84 -5.97 3.76 32.10
C SER A 84 -5.14 4.90 32.71
N ALA A 85 -4.10 5.37 32.03
CA ALA A 85 -3.32 6.54 32.44
C ALA A 85 -4.12 7.85 32.35
N PHE A 86 -5.13 7.93 31.46
CA PHE A 86 -6.04 9.07 31.36
C PHE A 86 -7.24 8.98 32.33
N GLU A 87 -7.65 7.78 32.73
CA GLU A 87 -8.69 7.55 33.75
C GLU A 87 -8.17 7.76 35.19
N GLY A 88 -6.87 7.60 35.45
CA GLY A 88 -6.25 7.69 36.78
C GLY A 88 -6.14 9.08 37.43
N MET A 89 -6.97 10.06 37.06
CA MET A 89 -7.05 11.38 37.72
C MET A 89 -8.28 11.59 38.62
N GLU A 90 -9.08 10.55 38.85
CA GLU A 90 -9.95 10.47 40.05
C GLU A 90 -9.43 9.34 40.94
N PRO A 91 -9.33 9.52 42.28
CA PRO A 91 -8.68 8.54 43.13
C PRO A 91 -9.64 7.41 43.50
N PRO A 92 -9.20 6.14 43.40
CA PRO A 92 -9.60 5.12 44.36
C PRO A 92 -8.39 4.61 45.14
N VAL A 93 -8.67 4.40 46.42
CA VAL A 93 -7.76 4.00 47.48
C VAL A 93 -7.23 2.58 47.24
N GLY A 94 -5.89 2.44 47.26
CA GLY A 94 -5.20 1.17 47.53
C GLY A 94 -4.44 0.53 46.35
N SER A 95 -3.10 0.63 46.38
CA SER A 95 -2.06 -0.23 45.74
C SER A 95 -2.11 -0.46 44.21
N GLU A 96 -1.12 -0.19 43.34
CA GLU A 96 0.28 0.29 43.40
C GLU A 96 0.54 1.20 42.16
N PRO A 97 0.77 2.52 42.29
CA PRO A 97 0.91 3.44 41.16
C PRO A 97 2.21 3.35 40.34
N VAL A 98 3.25 2.71 40.89
CA VAL A 98 4.63 2.89 40.40
C VAL A 98 4.97 1.97 39.21
N ARG A 99 4.34 0.79 39.10
CA ARG A 99 4.61 -0.15 38.00
C ARG A 99 4.05 0.31 36.65
N HIS A 100 2.87 0.92 36.64
CA HIS A 100 2.19 1.36 35.41
C HIS A 100 2.91 2.53 34.70
N LEU A 101 3.56 3.43 35.44
CA LEU A 101 4.35 4.51 34.85
C LEU A 101 5.63 4.00 34.16
N ALA A 102 6.32 3.04 34.77
CA ALA A 102 7.57 2.49 34.22
C ALA A 102 7.34 1.67 32.94
N ASP A 103 6.22 0.96 32.81
CA ASP A 103 5.87 0.24 31.57
C ASP A 103 5.39 1.18 30.46
N LEU A 104 4.74 2.30 30.83
CA LEU A 104 4.38 3.37 29.91
C LEU A 104 5.62 4.05 29.31
N GLU A 105 6.61 4.39 30.15
CA GLU A 105 7.90 4.95 29.72
C GLU A 105 8.65 3.98 28.79
N ARG A 106 8.75 2.69 29.17
CA ARG A 106 9.41 1.66 28.35
C ARG A 106 8.76 1.47 26.99
N THR A 107 7.43 1.50 26.92
CA THR A 107 6.68 1.32 25.67
C THR A 107 6.80 2.53 24.76
N MET A 108 6.77 3.74 25.33
CA MET A 108 6.99 4.99 24.59
C MET A 108 8.42 5.08 24.04
N ASP A 109 9.43 4.66 24.82
CA ASP A 109 10.83 4.63 24.39
C ASP A 109 11.10 3.57 23.32
N ALA A 110 10.45 2.39 23.40
CA ALA A 110 10.60 1.33 22.42
C ALA A 110 10.04 1.66 21.03
N MET A 111 9.14 2.65 20.91
CA MET A 111 8.50 3.05 19.64
C MET A 111 9.13 4.29 19.00
N HIS A 112 10.18 4.87 19.60
CA HIS A 112 10.81 6.14 19.16
C HIS A 112 9.81 7.28 18.90
N MET A 113 8.67 7.26 19.58
CA MET A 113 7.59 8.23 19.40
C MET A 113 7.69 9.29 20.50
N GLY A 114 7.95 10.52 20.11
CA GLY A 114 7.90 11.66 21.02
C GLY A 114 6.47 11.93 21.48
N VAL A 115 6.25 11.99 22.79
CA VAL A 115 4.96 12.25 23.41
C VAL A 115 5.09 13.41 24.37
N VAL A 116 4.22 14.39 24.19
CA VAL A 116 4.06 15.53 25.11
C VAL A 116 2.59 15.62 25.52
N LEU A 117 2.32 15.53 26.82
CA LEU A 117 0.99 15.76 27.38
C LEU A 117 0.96 17.14 28.00
N LEU A 118 -0.05 17.93 27.66
CA LEU A 118 -0.28 19.27 28.16
C LEU A 118 -1.60 19.36 28.93
N ASP A 119 -1.64 20.24 29.92
CA ASP A 119 -2.86 20.60 30.62
C ASP A 119 -3.74 21.59 29.81
N ALA A 120 -4.83 22.09 30.41
CA ALA A 120 -5.73 23.05 29.77
C ALA A 120 -5.11 24.43 29.50
N ARG A 121 -4.03 24.78 30.20
CA ARG A 121 -3.28 26.03 30.01
C ARG A 121 -2.12 25.86 29.02
N LEU A 122 -1.90 24.63 28.54
CA LEU A 122 -0.78 24.21 27.71
C LEU A 122 0.55 24.13 28.49
N ASP A 123 0.48 23.87 29.79
CA ASP A 123 1.64 23.54 30.61
C ASP A 123 1.93 22.04 30.52
N THR A 124 3.21 21.66 30.53
CA THR A 124 3.64 20.27 30.38
C THR A 124 3.24 19.43 31.58
N LEU A 125 2.49 18.35 31.35
CA LEU A 125 2.24 17.31 32.35
C LEU A 125 3.23 16.15 32.17
N ILE A 126 3.51 15.78 30.92
CA ILE A 126 4.43 14.70 30.58
C ILE A 126 5.25 15.13 29.36
N VAL A 127 6.55 14.87 29.41
CA VAL A 127 7.44 14.89 28.26
C VAL A 127 8.23 13.60 28.31
N ASN A 128 8.05 12.72 27.32
CA ASN A 128 8.79 11.46 27.31
C ASN A 128 10.23 11.65 26.79
N LYS A 129 11.07 10.62 26.99
CA LYS A 129 12.48 10.67 26.56
C LYS A 129 12.60 10.73 25.03
N ALA A 130 11.83 9.95 24.29
CA ALA A 130 11.85 10.00 22.83
C ALA A 130 11.61 11.42 22.26
N TYR A 131 10.73 12.22 22.86
CA TYR A 131 10.55 13.63 22.46
C TYR A 131 11.80 14.46 22.77
N ARG A 132 12.38 14.31 23.96
CA ARG A 132 13.63 15.01 24.32
C ARG A 132 14.75 14.68 23.35
N ASP A 133 14.90 13.40 22.99
CA ASP A 133 15.92 12.94 22.04
C ASP A 133 15.69 13.52 20.64
N LEU A 134 14.45 13.46 20.13
CA LEU A 134 14.06 14.04 18.83
C LEU A 134 14.30 15.56 18.78
N SER A 135 14.00 16.24 19.89
CA SER A 135 14.14 17.69 20.05
C SER A 135 15.54 18.12 20.52
N ARG A 136 16.46 17.19 20.79
CA ARG A 136 17.80 17.41 21.34
C ARG A 136 17.81 18.22 22.65
N ILE A 137 16.80 18.00 23.49
CA ILE A 137 16.64 18.69 24.78
C ILE A 137 17.41 17.91 25.86
N PRO A 138 18.36 18.55 26.58
CA PRO A 138 19.07 17.90 27.68
C PRO A 138 18.12 17.45 28.80
N ASP A 139 18.44 16.34 29.45
CA ASP A 139 17.70 15.88 30.62
C ASP A 139 17.72 16.94 31.73
N GLY A 140 16.55 17.21 32.31
CA GLY A 140 16.36 18.25 33.34
C GLY A 140 16.20 19.68 32.82
N ALA A 141 16.37 19.94 31.52
CA ALA A 141 16.16 21.28 30.95
C ALA A 141 14.69 21.72 30.93
N VAL A 142 13.76 20.77 31.06
CA VAL A 142 12.32 21.01 31.10
C VAL A 142 11.74 20.28 32.29
N THR A 143 11.06 21.02 33.16
CA THR A 143 10.32 20.48 34.30
C THR A 143 8.84 20.32 33.94
N VAL A 144 8.16 19.45 34.69
CA VAL A 144 6.69 19.39 34.69
C VAL A 144 6.14 20.76 35.13
N GLY A 145 5.13 21.25 34.41
CA GLY A 145 4.53 22.57 34.58
C GLY A 145 5.15 23.68 33.72
N ALA A 146 6.16 23.37 32.90
CA ALA A 146 6.72 24.33 31.97
C ALA A 146 5.73 24.63 30.82
N PRO A 147 5.62 25.88 30.34
CA PRO A 147 4.73 26.19 29.24
C PRO A 147 5.23 25.53 27.95
N PHE A 148 4.32 25.03 27.11
CA PHE A 148 4.67 24.40 25.82
C PHE A 148 5.50 25.32 24.91
N SER A 149 5.33 26.64 25.01
CA SER A 149 6.14 27.62 24.28
C SER A 149 7.64 27.51 24.61
N LEU A 150 8.02 27.11 25.83
CA LEU A 150 9.41 26.87 26.19
C LEU A 150 10.00 25.68 25.41
N LEU A 151 9.23 24.62 25.22
CA LEU A 151 9.65 23.48 24.39
C LEU A 151 9.91 23.92 22.94
N MET A 152 9.04 24.77 22.41
CA MET A 152 9.23 25.32 21.07
C MET A 152 10.48 26.22 20.99
N GLU A 153 10.73 27.05 21.99
CA GLU A 153 11.93 27.90 22.03
C GLU A 153 13.22 27.06 22.11
N LEU A 154 13.21 25.98 22.89
CA LEU A 154 14.32 25.02 22.93
C LEU A 154 14.53 24.35 21.58
N ASN A 155 13.45 23.89 20.92
CA ASN A 155 13.54 23.32 19.57
C ASN A 155 14.16 24.32 18.58
N ARG A 156 13.80 25.61 18.67
CA ARG A 156 14.41 26.66 17.84
C ARG A 156 15.90 26.81 18.10
N ARG A 157 16.31 26.92 19.37
CA ARG A 157 17.73 27.01 19.76
C ARG A 157 18.53 25.79 19.33
N ASN A 158 17.88 24.62 19.30
CA ASN A 158 18.47 23.36 18.85
C ASN A 158 18.49 23.20 17.32
N GLY A 159 18.04 24.22 16.58
CA GLY A 159 18.08 24.25 15.12
C GLY A 159 16.99 23.43 14.43
N ILE A 160 15.97 22.96 15.16
CA ILE A 160 14.91 22.09 14.59
C ILE A 160 14.12 22.79 13.48
N TYR A 161 13.84 24.08 13.65
CA TYR A 161 13.05 24.87 12.69
C TYR A 161 13.88 25.57 11.62
N GLY A 162 15.21 25.45 11.65
CA GLY A 162 16.11 26.17 10.74
C GLY A 162 16.28 27.65 11.09
N ASP A 163 16.79 28.42 10.13
CA ASP A 163 17.04 29.84 10.29
C ASP A 163 15.76 30.65 10.05
N ILE A 164 15.04 30.93 11.13
CA ILE A 164 13.81 31.72 11.13
C ILE A 164 14.10 33.01 11.91
N ASP A 165 13.83 34.16 11.28
CA ASP A 165 13.97 35.46 11.94
C ASP A 165 13.00 35.62 13.11
N GLU A 166 13.31 36.52 14.04
CA GLU A 166 12.53 36.69 15.28
C GLU A 166 11.06 37.04 15.01
N LYS A 167 10.76 37.83 13.98
CA LYS A 167 9.39 38.27 13.67
C LYS A 167 8.56 37.10 13.10
N GLN A 168 9.15 36.30 12.23
CA GLN A 168 8.56 35.08 11.69
C GLN A 168 8.38 34.04 12.80
N TRP A 169 9.36 33.90 13.69
CA TRP A 169 9.30 32.99 14.83
C TRP A 169 8.12 33.32 15.75
N GLN A 170 7.97 34.58 16.17
CA GLN A 170 6.88 34.97 17.05
C GLN A 170 5.50 34.71 16.41
N ARG A 171 5.36 34.96 15.10
CA ARG A 171 4.13 34.64 14.36
C ARG A 171 3.88 33.13 14.29
N TYR A 172 4.91 32.35 14.03
CA TYR A 172 4.83 30.89 13.97
C TYR A 172 4.45 30.30 15.33
N LEU A 173 5.13 30.74 16.40
CA LEU A 173 4.86 30.33 17.78
C LEU A 173 3.41 30.62 18.18
N ALA A 174 2.94 31.86 17.94
CA ALA A 174 1.56 32.24 18.25
C ALA A 174 0.54 31.38 17.48
N THR A 175 0.77 31.16 16.18
CA THR A 175 -0.10 30.32 15.34
C THR A 175 -0.16 28.88 15.86
N ARG A 176 1.00 28.32 16.26
CA ARG A 176 1.10 26.94 16.74
C ARG A 176 0.44 26.75 18.10
N VAL A 177 0.61 27.70 19.00
CA VAL A 177 -0.05 27.68 20.31
C VAL A 177 -1.57 27.73 20.14
N GLU A 178 -2.07 28.61 19.28
CA GLU A 178 -3.50 28.70 18.98
C GLU A 178 -4.04 27.43 18.29
N GLU A 179 -3.29 26.85 17.35
CA GLU A 179 -3.66 25.59 16.68
C GLU A 179 -3.81 24.43 17.69
N ILE A 180 -2.88 24.31 18.64
CA ILE A 180 -2.94 23.29 19.70
C ILE A 180 -4.07 23.62 20.70
N ARG A 181 -4.26 24.89 21.04
CA ARG A 181 -5.34 25.35 21.93
C ARG A 181 -6.71 25.06 21.34
N ALA A 182 -6.88 25.25 20.04
CA ALA A 182 -8.15 25.06 19.32
C ALA A 182 -8.67 23.61 19.39
N GLY A 183 -7.80 22.62 19.58
CA GLY A 183 -8.22 21.24 19.86
C GLY A 183 -7.41 20.19 19.11
N THR A 184 -8.12 19.25 18.48
CA THR A 184 -7.50 18.15 17.74
C THR A 184 -6.98 18.65 16.40
N VAL A 185 -5.74 18.31 16.09
CA VAL A 185 -5.06 18.62 14.84
C VAL A 185 -4.72 17.30 14.17
N ALA A 186 -5.22 17.13 12.95
CA ALA A 186 -4.96 15.93 12.16
C ALA A 186 -3.45 15.73 11.95
N PRO A 187 -2.96 14.48 11.90
CA PRO A 187 -1.56 14.21 11.63
C PRO A 187 -1.09 14.89 10.34
N ARG A 188 -0.04 15.70 10.46
CA ARG A 188 0.58 16.39 9.33
C ARG A 188 2.09 16.26 9.35
N GLU A 189 2.64 16.21 8.15
CA GLU A 189 4.08 16.13 7.92
C GLU A 189 4.70 17.53 8.05
N PHE A 190 5.91 17.56 8.60
CA PHE A 190 6.75 18.74 8.60
C PHE A 190 8.21 18.32 8.55
N ALA A 191 9.01 19.11 7.85
CA ALA A 191 10.44 18.89 7.73
C ALA A 191 11.16 19.60 8.89
N HIS A 192 12.06 18.88 9.56
CA HIS A 192 13.08 19.49 10.39
C HIS A 192 14.23 19.99 9.50
N ALA A 193 14.95 21.03 9.95
CA ALA A 193 16.09 21.56 9.21
C ALA A 193 17.29 20.60 9.16
N ASP A 194 17.32 19.57 10.01
CA ASP A 194 18.32 18.49 9.96
C ASP A 194 18.00 17.41 8.91
N GLY A 195 16.97 17.62 8.08
CA GLY A 195 16.58 16.72 6.99
C GLY A 195 15.62 15.60 7.40
N ARG A 196 15.26 15.49 8.68
CA ARG A 196 14.28 14.51 9.14
C ARG A 196 12.87 14.94 8.77
N THR A 197 12.07 13.99 8.33
CA THR A 197 10.63 14.20 8.10
C THR A 197 9.88 13.69 9.32
N MET A 198 9.16 14.60 9.98
CA MET A 198 8.40 14.29 11.17
C MET A 198 6.91 14.33 10.87
N MET A 199 6.18 13.41 11.48
CA MET A 199 4.73 13.52 11.59
C MET A 199 4.37 14.09 12.95
N PHE A 200 3.51 15.09 12.96
CA PHE A 200 2.97 15.72 14.16
C PHE A 200 1.45 15.59 14.19
N SER A 201 0.89 15.27 15.36
CA SER A 201 -0.57 15.35 15.58
C SER A 201 -0.89 15.88 16.98
N VAL A 202 -2.09 16.41 17.14
CA VAL A 202 -2.65 16.82 18.43
C VAL A 202 -3.97 16.10 18.64
N THR A 203 -4.10 15.44 19.78
CA THR A 203 -5.38 14.85 20.22
C THR A 203 -5.89 15.66 21.41
N ALA A 204 -7.09 16.23 21.29
CA ALA A 204 -7.78 16.84 22.44
C ALA A 204 -8.29 15.74 23.38
N LEU A 205 -8.06 15.93 24.68
CA LEU A 205 -8.46 15.01 25.72
C LEU A 205 -9.44 15.68 26.69
N SER A 206 -10.03 14.89 27.58
CA SER A 206 -10.93 15.38 28.63
C SER A 206 -10.22 16.38 29.55
N GLY A 207 -11.01 17.31 30.11
CA GLY A 207 -10.49 18.38 30.98
C GLY A 207 -9.62 19.41 30.25
N GLY A 208 -9.76 19.55 28.92
CA GLY A 208 -9.02 20.55 28.14
C GLY A 208 -7.56 20.19 27.85
N LYS A 209 -7.10 19.00 28.23
CA LYS A 209 -5.73 18.52 27.98
C LYS A 209 -5.44 18.31 26.50
N ARG A 210 -4.16 18.29 26.13
CA ARG A 210 -3.68 18.03 24.75
C ARG A 210 -2.58 16.98 24.75
N LEU A 211 -2.74 15.95 23.94
CA LEU A 211 -1.70 14.96 23.66
C LEU A 211 -1.07 15.26 22.31
N LEU A 212 0.21 15.57 22.31
CA LEU A 212 1.00 15.81 21.12
C LEU A 212 1.85 14.58 20.85
N THR A 213 1.82 14.11 19.60
CA THR A 213 2.67 13.00 19.17
C THR A 213 3.59 13.43 18.04
N TYR A 214 4.81 12.94 18.09
CA TYR A 214 5.88 13.20 17.15
C TYR A 214 6.50 11.86 16.77
N TYR A 215 6.56 11.54 15.49
CA TYR A 215 7.29 10.36 15.05
C TYR A 215 7.98 10.63 13.72
N GLU A 216 9.19 10.10 13.59
CA GLU A 216 9.97 10.24 12.38
C GLU A 216 9.45 9.27 11.30
N VAL A 217 9.29 9.77 10.08
CA VAL A 217 8.82 8.99 8.92
C VAL A 217 9.83 8.98 7.77
N THR A 218 11.04 9.50 7.99
CA THR A 218 12.08 9.65 6.96
C THR A 218 12.38 8.34 6.23
N GLU A 219 12.65 7.26 6.98
CA GLU A 219 13.02 5.97 6.39
C GLU A 219 11.86 5.30 5.66
N VAL A 220 10.65 5.37 6.22
CA VAL A 220 9.45 4.81 5.59
C VAL A 220 9.18 5.50 4.27
N LYS A 221 9.26 6.83 4.23
CA LYS A 221 9.09 7.62 3.00
C LYS A 221 10.15 7.31 1.95
N ARG A 222 11.41 7.13 2.36
CA ARG A 222 12.48 6.77 1.44
C ARG A 222 12.22 5.41 0.77
N ARG A 223 11.79 4.42 1.56
CA ARG A 223 11.43 3.10 1.04
C ARG A 223 10.22 3.14 0.12
N ASP A 224 9.18 3.89 0.48
CA ASP A 224 7.99 4.04 -0.38
C ASP A 224 8.36 4.69 -1.73
N ALA A 225 9.17 5.76 -1.70
CA ALA A 225 9.63 6.43 -2.91
C ALA A 225 10.58 5.53 -3.75
N GLU A 226 11.45 4.75 -3.12
CA GLU A 226 12.30 3.77 -3.80
C GLU A 226 11.46 2.71 -4.53
N ILE A 227 10.39 2.20 -3.90
CA ILE A 227 9.47 1.23 -4.51
C ILE A 227 8.71 1.86 -5.68
N GLU A 228 8.19 3.07 -5.51
CA GLU A 228 7.46 3.78 -6.57
C GLU A 228 8.35 4.01 -7.80
N ASN A 229 9.59 4.47 -7.58
CA ASN A 229 10.56 4.68 -8.64
C ASN A 229 10.97 3.36 -9.32
N ALA A 230 11.19 2.29 -8.55
CA ALA A 230 11.47 0.97 -9.10
C ALA A 230 10.32 0.45 -9.97
N ASN A 231 9.07 0.60 -9.53
CA ASN A 231 7.89 0.20 -10.29
C ASN A 231 7.75 1.02 -11.59
N ALA A 232 7.98 2.34 -11.52
CA ALA A 232 7.96 3.20 -12.71
C ALA A 232 9.02 2.76 -13.74
N LYS A 233 10.24 2.47 -13.30
CA LYS A 233 11.33 1.99 -14.17
C LYS A 233 11.04 0.62 -14.78
N ILE A 234 10.40 -0.27 -14.03
CA ILE A 234 9.93 -1.57 -14.54
C ILE A 234 8.88 -1.36 -15.64
N ALA A 235 7.87 -0.50 -15.40
CA ALA A 235 6.84 -0.21 -16.38
C ALA A 235 7.39 0.39 -17.68
N GLU A 236 8.34 1.34 -17.56
CA GLU A 236 9.04 1.92 -18.71
C GLU A 236 9.83 0.85 -19.48
N THR A 237 10.58 0.00 -18.78
CA THR A 237 11.34 -1.09 -19.39
C THR A 237 10.43 -2.05 -20.16
N PHE A 238 9.29 -2.44 -19.58
CA PHE A 238 8.31 -3.29 -20.25
C PHE A 238 7.69 -2.63 -21.49
N ALA A 239 7.36 -1.33 -21.43
CA ALA A 239 6.83 -0.60 -22.57
C ALA A 239 7.86 -0.51 -23.73
N ASN A 240 9.13 -0.28 -23.40
CA ASN A 240 10.21 -0.26 -24.37
C ASN A 240 10.40 -1.64 -25.02
N LEU A 241 10.43 -2.72 -24.23
CA LEU A 241 10.54 -4.09 -24.74
C LEU A 241 9.38 -4.45 -25.67
N ARG A 242 8.15 -4.10 -25.30
CA ARG A 242 6.97 -4.30 -26.16
C ARG A 242 7.11 -3.59 -27.49
N THR A 243 7.53 -2.32 -27.46
CA THR A 243 7.75 -1.52 -28.67
C THR A 243 8.83 -2.15 -29.57
N MET A 244 9.93 -2.63 -28.98
CA MET A 244 10.99 -3.31 -29.73
C MET A 244 10.47 -4.58 -30.42
N VAL A 245 9.71 -5.42 -29.70
CA VAL A 245 9.13 -6.65 -30.24
C VAL A 245 8.11 -6.36 -31.35
N ASP A 246 7.31 -5.31 -31.22
CA ASP A 246 6.33 -4.89 -32.23
C ASP A 246 6.96 -4.34 -33.52
N GLN A 247 8.20 -3.83 -33.45
CA GLN A 247 8.95 -3.37 -34.62
C GLN A 247 9.75 -4.47 -35.33
N MET A 248 9.84 -5.67 -34.74
CA MET A 248 10.57 -6.76 -35.38
C MET A 248 9.82 -7.26 -36.63
N PRO A 249 10.52 -7.49 -37.76
CA PRO A 249 9.92 -8.08 -38.96
C PRO A 249 9.73 -9.62 -38.84
N ILE A 250 9.72 -10.13 -37.61
CA ILE A 250 9.58 -11.55 -37.27
C ILE A 250 8.28 -11.66 -36.51
N GLY A 251 7.38 -12.56 -36.91
CA GLY A 251 6.13 -12.81 -36.19
C GLY A 251 6.45 -13.47 -34.85
N VAL A 252 6.06 -12.87 -33.73
CA VAL A 252 6.33 -13.36 -32.38
C VAL A 252 5.01 -13.66 -31.69
N LEU A 253 4.92 -14.86 -31.15
CA LEU A 253 3.83 -15.33 -30.30
C LEU A 253 4.43 -15.96 -29.03
N VAL A 254 4.02 -15.49 -27.86
CA VAL A 254 4.31 -16.13 -26.58
C VAL A 254 3.01 -16.65 -25.99
N LEU A 255 2.99 -17.94 -25.67
CA LEU A 255 1.86 -18.60 -25.01
C LEU A 255 2.23 -18.92 -23.56
N ASP A 256 1.27 -18.80 -22.64
CA ASP A 256 1.39 -19.29 -21.28
C ASP A 256 1.23 -20.82 -21.17
N ALA A 257 1.27 -21.35 -19.94
CA ALA A 257 1.11 -22.78 -19.69
C ALA A 257 -0.27 -23.34 -20.08
N ASP A 258 -1.29 -22.47 -20.14
CA ASP A 258 -2.68 -22.80 -20.47
C ASP A 258 -3.00 -22.59 -21.96
N MET A 259 -1.98 -22.31 -22.78
CA MET A 259 -2.09 -22.03 -24.22
C MET A 259 -2.85 -20.73 -24.53
N ARG A 260 -2.76 -19.72 -23.65
CA ARG A 260 -3.23 -18.36 -23.92
C ARG A 260 -2.10 -17.45 -24.32
N ALA A 261 -2.36 -16.52 -25.24
CA ALA A 261 -1.35 -15.62 -25.75
C ALA A 261 -1.02 -14.50 -24.77
N GLU A 262 0.22 -14.44 -24.29
CA GLU A 262 0.73 -13.33 -23.47
C GLU A 262 1.37 -12.23 -24.30
N VAL A 263 1.96 -12.58 -25.45
CA VAL A 263 2.57 -11.63 -26.38
C VAL A 263 2.20 -12.02 -27.80
N ILE A 264 1.70 -11.06 -28.57
CA ILE A 264 1.48 -11.19 -30.01
C ILE A 264 1.98 -9.89 -30.63
N ASN A 265 2.96 -9.98 -31.51
CA ASN A 265 3.50 -8.79 -32.16
C ASN A 265 2.81 -8.49 -33.49
N ARG A 266 3.03 -7.28 -34.02
CA ARG A 266 2.43 -6.84 -35.28
C ARG A 266 2.70 -7.78 -36.46
N ALA A 267 3.95 -8.20 -36.65
CA ALA A 267 4.33 -9.07 -37.76
C ALA A 267 3.59 -10.41 -37.74
N PHE A 268 3.22 -10.94 -36.56
CA PHE A 268 2.38 -12.13 -36.46
C PHE A 268 1.00 -11.89 -37.09
N TYR A 269 0.31 -10.81 -36.74
CA TYR A 269 -0.99 -10.48 -37.34
C TYR A 269 -0.90 -10.31 -38.85
N ASP A 270 0.16 -9.65 -39.34
CA ASP A 270 0.40 -9.43 -40.76
C ASP A 270 0.64 -10.76 -41.52
N PHE A 271 1.40 -11.69 -40.95
CA PHE A 271 1.65 -13.01 -41.54
C PHE A 271 0.42 -13.90 -41.54
N TRP A 272 -0.40 -13.81 -40.50
CA TRP A 272 -1.59 -14.65 -40.34
C TRP A 272 -2.88 -13.97 -40.85
N GLN A 273 -2.78 -12.76 -41.40
CA GLN A 273 -3.90 -11.94 -41.88
C GLN A 273 -5.05 -11.83 -40.86
N ILE A 274 -4.70 -11.81 -39.57
CA ILE A 274 -5.65 -11.73 -38.47
C ILE A 274 -5.89 -10.26 -38.15
N ASP A 275 -7.15 -9.83 -38.10
CA ASP A 275 -7.50 -8.55 -37.49
C ASP A 275 -7.23 -8.62 -35.98
N ALA A 276 -6.27 -7.81 -35.51
CA ALA A 276 -5.87 -7.78 -34.10
C ALA A 276 -7.04 -7.50 -33.14
N ARG A 277 -8.13 -6.87 -33.59
CA ARG A 277 -9.34 -6.63 -32.79
C ARG A 277 -10.15 -7.92 -32.53
N ARG A 278 -9.94 -8.96 -33.34
CA ARG A 278 -10.64 -10.24 -33.23
C ARG A 278 -9.87 -11.24 -32.36
N ALA A 279 -8.60 -11.00 -32.10
CA ALA A 279 -7.76 -11.86 -31.29
C ALA A 279 -6.73 -11.03 -30.52
N GLU A 280 -7.14 -10.52 -29.35
CA GLU A 280 -6.28 -9.73 -28.48
C GLU A 280 -5.41 -10.62 -27.58
N THR A 281 -4.42 -10.02 -26.89
CA THR A 281 -3.65 -10.68 -25.83
C THR A 281 -4.61 -11.31 -24.80
N GLY A 282 -4.37 -12.58 -24.46
CA GLY A 282 -5.20 -13.40 -23.56
C GLY A 282 -6.11 -14.40 -24.28
N CYS A 283 -6.29 -14.29 -25.60
CA CYS A 283 -6.99 -15.30 -26.40
C CYS A 283 -6.24 -16.64 -26.37
N SER A 284 -6.98 -17.72 -26.55
CA SER A 284 -6.43 -19.07 -26.67
C SER A 284 -5.76 -19.27 -28.03
N PHE A 285 -4.78 -20.17 -28.07
CA PHE A 285 -4.13 -20.57 -29.31
C PHE A 285 -5.13 -21.07 -30.36
N ARG A 286 -6.23 -21.72 -29.95
CA ARG A 286 -7.28 -22.19 -30.86
C ARG A 286 -8.03 -21.03 -31.52
N GLU A 287 -8.34 -19.97 -30.77
CA GLU A 287 -8.97 -18.76 -31.32
C GLU A 287 -8.08 -18.07 -32.36
N LEU A 288 -6.75 -18.05 -32.15
CA LEU A 288 -5.79 -17.53 -33.14
C LEU A 288 -5.74 -18.38 -34.41
N MET A 289 -5.76 -19.71 -34.25
CA MET A 289 -5.84 -20.62 -35.40
C MET A 289 -7.14 -20.37 -36.16
N ASP A 290 -8.29 -20.38 -35.48
CA ASP A 290 -9.60 -20.20 -36.13
C ASP A 290 -9.70 -18.84 -36.85
N ALA A 291 -9.10 -17.79 -36.31
CA ALA A 291 -9.04 -16.48 -36.96
C ALA A 291 -8.16 -16.45 -38.22
N SER A 292 -7.24 -17.40 -38.38
CA SER A 292 -6.35 -17.54 -39.54
C SER A 292 -6.70 -18.72 -40.43
N ARG A 293 -7.90 -19.29 -40.28
CA ARG A 293 -8.35 -20.48 -41.00
C ARG A 293 -8.32 -20.31 -42.53
N ASP A 294 -8.75 -19.18 -43.04
CA ASP A 294 -8.95 -18.97 -44.49
C ASP A 294 -7.64 -18.95 -45.29
N ILE A 295 -6.56 -18.49 -44.67
CA ILE A 295 -5.24 -18.43 -45.29
C ILE A 295 -4.48 -19.76 -45.13
N ASP A 296 -5.03 -20.72 -44.38
CA ASP A 296 -4.40 -22.00 -44.08
C ASP A 296 -4.77 -23.09 -45.10
N PRO A 297 -3.80 -23.86 -45.64
CA PRO A 297 -4.08 -24.93 -46.59
C PRO A 297 -5.02 -26.01 -46.06
N TYR A 298 -5.08 -26.21 -44.74
CA TYR A 298 -5.94 -27.20 -44.09
C TYR A 298 -7.31 -26.63 -43.67
N GLY A 299 -7.58 -25.35 -43.95
CA GLY A 299 -8.80 -24.65 -43.51
C GLY A 299 -10.06 -24.96 -44.32
N SER A 300 -9.96 -25.66 -45.45
CA SER A 300 -11.05 -25.87 -46.41
C SER A 300 -12.17 -26.82 -45.93
N ASP A 301 -11.86 -27.74 -45.01
CA ASP A 301 -12.81 -28.70 -44.44
C ASP A 301 -12.79 -28.66 -42.90
N ASP A 302 -13.96 -28.66 -42.26
CA ASP A 302 -14.11 -28.54 -40.81
C ASP A 302 -13.43 -29.70 -40.05
N ALA A 303 -13.58 -30.94 -40.51
CA ALA A 303 -13.05 -32.11 -39.82
C ALA A 303 -11.51 -32.15 -39.92
N THR A 304 -10.98 -31.78 -41.09
CA THR A 304 -9.54 -31.67 -41.36
C THR A 304 -8.93 -30.53 -40.55
N TRP A 305 -9.62 -29.39 -40.47
CA TRP A 305 -9.23 -28.23 -39.67
C TRP A 305 -9.15 -28.54 -38.18
N GLN A 306 -10.20 -29.14 -37.60
CA GLN A 306 -10.22 -29.48 -36.17
C GLN A 306 -9.11 -30.48 -35.79
N ARG A 307 -8.80 -31.43 -36.67
CA ARG A 307 -7.68 -32.34 -36.47
C ARG A 307 -6.34 -31.60 -36.53
N HIS A 308 -6.17 -30.72 -37.52
CA HIS A 308 -4.96 -29.91 -37.67
C HIS A 308 -4.71 -29.01 -36.45
N VAL A 309 -5.74 -28.32 -35.94
CA VAL A 309 -5.65 -27.48 -34.73
C VAL A 309 -5.27 -28.32 -33.50
N ALA A 310 -5.91 -29.49 -33.31
CA ALA A 310 -5.62 -30.36 -32.17
C ALA A 310 -4.18 -30.91 -32.18
N GLU A 311 -3.69 -31.33 -33.36
CA GLU A 311 -2.31 -31.77 -33.53
C GLU A 311 -1.31 -30.65 -33.24
N ARG A 312 -1.57 -29.43 -33.73
CA ARG A 312 -0.72 -28.26 -33.48
C ARG A 312 -0.69 -27.87 -32.02
N GLU A 313 -1.85 -27.84 -31.36
CA GLU A 313 -1.93 -27.53 -29.94
C GLU A 313 -1.15 -28.55 -29.11
N ALA A 314 -1.30 -29.85 -29.40
CA ALA A 314 -0.58 -30.91 -28.71
C ALA A 314 0.94 -30.81 -28.90
N GLU A 315 1.40 -30.53 -30.12
CA GLU A 315 2.81 -30.33 -30.45
C GLU A 315 3.42 -29.15 -29.66
N ILE A 316 2.75 -28.00 -29.65
CA ILE A 316 3.21 -26.80 -28.93
C ILE A 316 3.18 -27.03 -27.41
N ARG A 317 2.12 -27.68 -26.91
CA ARG A 317 1.98 -28.01 -25.49
C ARG A 317 3.10 -28.94 -25.02
N ALA A 318 3.48 -29.92 -25.85
CA ALA A 318 4.62 -30.81 -25.60
C ALA A 318 5.95 -30.04 -25.46
N GLY A 319 6.06 -28.83 -26.02
CA GLY A 319 7.21 -27.93 -25.80
C GLY A 319 8.51 -28.42 -26.42
N ILE A 320 8.44 -29.32 -27.41
CA ILE A 320 9.59 -29.84 -28.14
C ILE A 320 10.15 -28.74 -29.05
N ALA A 321 11.35 -28.26 -28.75
CA ALA A 321 12.02 -27.27 -29.59
C ALA A 321 12.21 -27.83 -31.02
N GLY A 322 11.83 -27.04 -32.02
CA GLY A 322 11.84 -27.48 -33.40
C GLY A 322 11.51 -26.35 -34.36
N SER A 323 11.84 -26.57 -35.63
CA SER A 323 11.44 -25.67 -36.71
C SER A 323 10.59 -26.42 -37.73
N ARG A 324 9.63 -25.72 -38.33
CA ARG A 324 8.69 -26.29 -39.30
C ARG A 324 8.35 -25.27 -40.38
N GLN A 325 8.17 -25.74 -41.60
CA GLN A 325 7.72 -24.92 -42.72
C GLN A 325 6.19 -24.91 -42.83
N PHE A 326 5.63 -23.74 -43.15
CA PHE A 326 4.22 -23.48 -43.34
C PHE A 326 4.01 -22.84 -44.71
N PRO A 327 3.59 -23.61 -45.72
CA PRO A 327 3.06 -23.02 -46.94
C PRO A 327 1.72 -22.33 -46.62
N ARG A 328 1.48 -21.18 -47.25
CA ARG A 328 0.25 -20.39 -47.11
C ARG A 328 -0.53 -20.37 -48.42
N ASN A 329 -1.86 -20.17 -48.33
CA ASN A 329 -2.72 -20.03 -49.50
C ASN A 329 -2.41 -18.75 -50.31
N ASP A 330 -1.78 -17.74 -49.70
CA ASP A 330 -1.34 -16.50 -50.35
C ASP A 330 0.01 -16.62 -51.08
N GLY A 331 0.60 -17.81 -51.11
CA GLY A 331 1.87 -18.10 -51.78
C GLY A 331 3.11 -17.93 -50.89
N ARG A 332 2.98 -17.40 -49.67
CA ARG A 332 4.12 -17.28 -48.74
C ARG A 332 4.54 -18.64 -48.17
N THR A 333 5.82 -18.77 -47.83
CA THR A 333 6.32 -19.86 -46.97
C THR A 333 6.89 -19.27 -45.69
N LEU A 334 6.31 -19.61 -44.54
CA LEU A 334 6.85 -19.23 -43.24
C LEU A 334 7.64 -20.39 -42.61
N ILE A 335 8.72 -20.09 -41.90
CA ILE A 335 9.34 -21.03 -40.95
C ILE A 335 8.91 -20.62 -39.56
N SER A 336 8.26 -21.52 -38.83
CA SER A 336 8.06 -21.36 -37.39
C SER A 336 9.20 -22.02 -36.64
N SER A 337 9.72 -21.35 -35.62
CA SER A 337 10.62 -21.95 -34.63
C SER A 337 9.98 -21.83 -33.25
N MET A 338 9.99 -22.91 -32.48
CA MET A 338 9.45 -22.93 -31.13
C MET A 338 10.52 -23.26 -30.09
N ALA A 339 10.48 -22.54 -28.96
CA ALA A 339 11.33 -22.78 -27.82
C ALA A 339 10.51 -22.72 -26.50
N PRO A 340 10.73 -23.65 -25.56
CA PRO A 340 10.14 -23.56 -24.23
C PRO A 340 10.79 -22.44 -23.42
N LEU A 341 9.97 -21.72 -22.65
CA LEU A 341 10.38 -20.69 -21.69
C LEU A 341 10.06 -21.14 -20.25
N ALA A 342 10.61 -20.40 -19.27
CA ALA A 342 10.35 -20.65 -17.86
C ALA A 342 8.86 -20.59 -17.51
N GLY A 343 8.43 -21.37 -16.51
CA GLY A 343 7.05 -21.38 -16.04
C GLY A 343 6.04 -22.05 -17.00
N GLY A 344 6.50 -22.92 -17.90
CA GLY A 344 5.61 -23.63 -18.83
C GLY A 344 5.24 -22.82 -20.07
N LYS A 345 5.78 -21.61 -20.23
CA LYS A 345 5.55 -20.73 -21.38
C LYS A 345 6.20 -21.28 -22.65
N ARG A 346 5.73 -20.81 -23.81
CA ARG A 346 6.25 -21.19 -25.14
C ARG A 346 6.48 -19.93 -25.96
N PHE A 347 7.68 -19.80 -26.51
CA PHE A 347 8.00 -18.79 -27.50
C PHE A 347 7.93 -19.39 -28.89
N ILE A 348 7.21 -18.75 -29.79
CA ILE A 348 7.10 -19.16 -31.18
C ILE A 348 7.43 -17.94 -32.05
N SER A 349 8.43 -18.09 -32.92
CA SER A 349 8.76 -17.11 -33.94
C SER A 349 8.40 -17.62 -35.33
N TYR A 350 8.01 -16.71 -36.20
CA TYR A 350 7.68 -16.96 -37.60
C TYR A 350 8.51 -16.03 -38.47
N VAL A 351 9.17 -16.59 -39.48
CA VAL A 351 9.98 -15.84 -40.44
C VAL A 351 9.49 -16.18 -41.84
N ASP A 352 9.24 -15.17 -42.66
CA ASP A 352 8.96 -15.36 -44.08
C ASP A 352 10.25 -15.69 -44.83
N VAL A 353 10.25 -16.85 -45.51
CA VAL A 353 11.39 -17.34 -46.29
C VAL A 353 11.06 -17.50 -47.78
N THR A 354 10.01 -16.83 -48.25
CA THR A 354 9.53 -16.91 -49.63
C THR A 354 10.65 -16.59 -50.62
N ASP A 355 11.38 -15.48 -50.42
CA ASP A 355 12.47 -15.06 -51.31
C ASP A 355 13.76 -15.89 -51.17
N MET A 356 13.90 -16.66 -50.08
CA MET A 356 15.07 -17.51 -49.86
C MET A 356 14.98 -18.85 -50.61
N LYS A 357 13.80 -19.20 -51.15
CA LYS A 357 13.60 -20.41 -51.97
C LYS A 357 13.99 -20.23 -53.44
N ASP A 358 13.96 -18.99 -53.95
CA ASP A 358 14.20 -18.69 -55.37
C ASP A 358 15.67 -18.43 -55.71
N ARG A 359 16.60 -18.79 -54.80
CA ARG A 359 18.05 -18.58 -54.94
C ARG A 359 18.87 -19.86 -55.00
#